data_AF-A0A4Q3EBG9-F1
#
_entry.id   AF-A0A4Q3EBG9-F1
#
_cell.length_a   1.000
_cell.length_b   1.000
_cell.length_c   1.000
_cell.angle_alpha   90.00
_cell.angle_beta   90.00
_cell.angle_gamma   90.00
#
_symmetry.space_group_name_H-M   'P 1'
#
loop_
_entity.id
_entity.type
_entity.pdbx_description
1 polymer ?
#
loop_
_entity_poly.entity_id
_entity_poly.type
_entity_poly.pdbx_seq_one_letter_code
_entity_poly.pdbx_strand_id
1 'polypeptide(L)' 'IDLDKESMNLLQQFGPENSKLLFNHLQHGEHPNYPEGKQDDTHFNELGARKMAEIVLADLKLLHLSLADRIINSTSKK' A
#
# COMPACT_ATOMS: atom_id res chain seq x y z
N ILE A 1 14.04 8.88 1.05
CA ILE A 1 12.68 8.33 0.98
C ILE A 1 11.99 8.75 2.26
N ASP A 2 11.08 9.72 2.15
CA ASP A 2 10.27 10.19 3.27
C ASP A 2 8.86 9.60 3.12
N LEU A 3 8.73 8.33 3.52
CA LEU A 3 7.50 7.59 3.28
C LEU A 3 6.33 8.15 4.11
N ASP A 4 6.59 8.78 5.25
CA ASP A 4 5.54 9.39 6.07
C ASP A 4 4.83 10.51 5.31
N LYS A 5 5.60 11.47 4.78
CA LYS A 5 5.06 12.58 3.99
C LYS A 5 4.33 12.12 2.72
N GLU A 6 4.96 11.26 1.93
CA GLU A 6 4.40 10.83 0.64
C GLU A 6 3.17 9.92 0.82
N SER A 7 3.19 9.03 1.82
CA SER A 7 2.01 8.20 2.13
C SER A 7 0.87 9.04 2.68
N MET A 8 1.16 10.04 3.52
CA MET A 8 0.15 10.97 4.00
C MET A 8 -0.49 11.76 2.85
N ASN A 9 0.30 12.24 1.89
CA ASN A 9 -0.22 12.88 0.68
C ASN A 9 -1.14 11.94 -0.13
N LEU A 10 -0.77 10.67 -0.27
CA LEU A 10 -1.63 9.67 -0.93
C LEU A 10 -2.96 9.50 -0.18
N LEU A 11 -2.91 9.31 1.14
CA LEU A 11 -4.10 9.11 1.96
C LEU A 11 -5.02 10.34 1.91
N GLN A 12 -4.45 11.56 1.92
CA GLN A 12 -5.20 12.80 1.77
C GLN A 12 -5.88 12.91 0.40
N GLN A 13 -5.23 12.46 -0.68
CA GLN A 13 -5.84 12.43 -2.01
C GLN A 13 -7.02 11.46 -2.11
N PHE A 14 -6.95 10.32 -1.42
CA PHE A 14 -8.09 9.39 -1.32
C PHE A 14 -9.22 9.97 -0.45
N GLY A 15 -8.85 10.71 0.61
CA GLY A 15 -9.76 11.23 1.61
C GLY A 15 -10.21 10.17 2.64
N PRO A 16 -10.94 10.57 3.69
CA PRO A 16 -11.27 9.71 4.82
C PRO A 16 -12.05 8.44 4.46
N GLU A 17 -12.98 8.53 3.50
CA GLU A 17 -13.82 7.38 3.14
C GLU A 17 -13.11 6.44 2.17
N ASN A 18 -12.53 6.93 1.08
CA ASN A 18 -11.89 6.03 0.11
C ASN A 18 -10.58 5.45 0.65
N SER A 19 -9.89 6.13 1.57
CA SER A 19 -8.65 5.60 2.15
C SER A 19 -8.87 4.28 2.88
N LYS A 20 -10.08 4.00 3.40
CA LYS A 20 -10.45 2.71 4.01
C LYS A 20 -10.24 1.52 3.06
N LEU A 21 -10.33 1.73 1.74
CA LEU A 21 -10.03 0.71 0.73
C LEU A 21 -8.58 0.22 0.76
N LEU A 22 -7.67 0.98 1.37
CA LEU A 22 -6.26 0.64 1.51
C LEU A 22 -5.98 -0.13 2.80
N PHE A 23 -6.91 -0.11 3.75
CA PHE A 23 -6.74 -0.68 5.10
C PHE A 23 -7.49 -2.01 5.27
N ASN A 24 -7.21 -2.71 6.37
CA ASN A 24 -7.83 -4.00 6.68
C ASN A 24 -9.24 -3.80 7.25
N HIS A 25 -10.17 -3.45 6.36
CA HIS A 25 -11.59 -3.33 6.64
C HIS A 25 -12.31 -4.54 6.03
N LEU A 26 -12.63 -5.50 6.89
CA LEU A 26 -13.27 -6.77 6.55
C LEU A 26 -14.70 -6.78 7.10
N GLN A 27 -15.64 -7.23 6.28
CA GLN A 27 -17.00 -7.51 6.70
C GLN A 27 -17.09 -8.87 7.40
N HIS A 28 -18.22 -9.08 8.09
CA HIS A 28 -18.54 -10.38 8.69
C HIS A 28 -18.47 -11.50 7.65
N GLY A 29 -17.76 -12.58 7.98
CA GLY A 29 -17.59 -13.75 7.11
C GLY A 29 -16.63 -13.58 5.94
N GLU A 30 -15.96 -12.44 5.79
CA GLU A 30 -15.08 -12.17 4.63
C GLU A 30 -13.73 -12.89 4.71
N HIS A 31 -13.23 -13.16 5.93
CA HIS A 31 -11.94 -13.82 6.12
C HIS A 31 -11.99 -14.84 7.26
N PRO A 32 -11.44 -16.07 7.09
CA PRO A 32 -11.53 -17.13 8.10
C PRO A 32 -10.89 -16.76 9.44
N ASN A 33 -9.84 -15.95 9.42
CA ASN A 33 -9.17 -15.48 10.65
C ASN A 33 -9.94 -14.35 11.36
N TYR A 34 -10.92 -13.73 10.70
CA TYR A 34 -11.72 -12.62 11.24
C TYR A 34 -13.21 -12.86 10.91
N PRO A 35 -13.83 -13.89 11.52
CA PRO A 35 -15.20 -14.28 11.18
C PRO A 35 -16.21 -13.17 11.48
N GLU A 36 -15.96 -12.34 12.50
CA GLU A 36 -16.82 -11.20 12.84
C GLU A 36 -16.55 -9.95 11.97
N GLY A 37 -15.59 -10.02 11.04
CA GLY A 37 -15.04 -8.86 10.36
C GLY A 37 -13.97 -8.15 11.19
N LYS A 38 -13.42 -7.07 10.65
CA LYS A 38 -12.43 -6.22 11.32
C LYS A 38 -12.48 -4.82 10.72
N GLN A 39 -12.44 -3.78 11.56
CA GLN A 39 -12.17 -2.42 11.12
C GLN A 39 -10.82 -2.00 11.71
N ASP A 40 -9.83 -1.80 10.85
CA ASP A 40 -8.45 -1.57 11.26
C ASP A 40 -7.81 -0.53 10.35
N ASP A 41 -7.74 0.71 10.84
CA ASP A 41 -7.12 1.85 10.16
C ASP A 41 -5.59 1.92 10.34
N THR A 42 -4.96 0.90 10.93
CA THR A 42 -3.52 0.87 11.20
C THR A 42 -2.75 -0.05 10.27
N HIS A 43 -3.38 -1.16 9.86
CA HIS A 43 -2.74 -2.14 8.98
C HIS A 43 -3.31 -2.07 7.57
N PHE A 44 -2.44 -1.88 6.58
CA PHE A 44 -2.82 -1.93 5.17
C PHE A 44 -3.21 -3.35 4.72
N ASN A 45 -4.14 -3.41 3.76
CA ASN A 45 -4.44 -4.62 3.00
C ASN A 45 -3.48 -4.75 1.80
N GLU A 46 -3.70 -5.73 0.92
CA GLU A 46 -2.85 -5.93 -0.27
C GLU A 46 -2.75 -4.68 -1.15
N LEU A 47 -3.86 -3.98 -1.38
CA LEU A 47 -3.89 -2.77 -2.19
C LEU A 47 -3.12 -1.63 -1.52
N GLY A 48 -3.34 -1.40 -0.22
CA GLY A 48 -2.62 -0.37 0.52
C GLY A 48 -1.12 -0.64 0.57
N ALA A 49 -0.72 -1.88 0.85
CA ALA A 49 0.68 -2.28 0.85
C ALA A 49 1.34 -2.10 -0.53
N ARG A 50 0.62 -2.44 -1.61
CA ARG A 50 1.08 -2.19 -2.98
C ARG A 50 1.30 -0.71 -3.24
N LYS A 51 0.39 0.18 -2.80
CA LYS A 51 0.55 1.63 -2.96
C LYS A 51 1.76 2.18 -2.21
N MET A 52 2.00 1.72 -0.98
CA MET A 52 3.22 2.09 -0.23
C MET A 52 4.48 1.63 -0.95
N ALA A 53 4.49 0.40 -1.48
CA ALA A 53 5.62 -0.12 -2.25
C ALA A 53 5.86 0.66 -3.55
N GLU A 54 4.80 1.10 -4.24
CA GLU A 54 4.89 1.94 -5.44
C GLU A 54 5.55 3.30 -5.14
N ILE A 55 5.22 3.93 -4.01
CA ILE A 55 5.87 5.18 -3.56
C ILE A 55 7.37 4.95 -3.34
N VAL A 56 7.74 3.92 -2.58
CA VAL A 56 9.15 3.60 -2.32
C VAL A 56 9.90 3.31 -3.62
N LEU A 57 9.27 2.57 -4.55
CA LEU A 57 9.86 2.26 -5.85
C LEU A 57 10.11 3.52 -6.70
N ALA A 58 9.17 4.47 -6.69
CA ALA A 58 9.32 5.74 -7.39
C ALA A 58 10.48 6.56 -6.80
N ASP A 59 10.53 6.67 -5.47
CA ASP A 59 11.58 7.39 -4.75
C ASP A 59 12.96 6.80 -4.96
N LEU A 60 13.09 5.46 -4.96
CA LEU A 60 14.34 4.78 -5.26
C LEU A 60 14.92 5.20 -6.61
N LYS A 61 14.05 5.29 -7.63
CA LYS A 61 14.42 5.72 -8.99
C LYS A 61 14.77 7.20 -9.02
N LEU A 62 13.96 8.05 -8.40
CA LEU A 62 14.14 9.51 -8.39
C LEU A 62 15.44 9.92 -7.69
N LEU A 63 15.77 9.26 -6.58
CA LEU A 63 16.97 9.55 -5.79
C LEU A 63 18.23 8.86 -6.34
N HIS A 64 18.12 8.11 -7.43
CA HIS A 64 19.22 7.36 -8.04
C HIS A 64 20.00 6.50 -7.03
N LEU A 65 19.29 5.83 -6.12
CA LEU A 65 19.92 4.97 -5.12
C LEU A 65 20.42 3.68 -5.78
N SER A 66 21.55 3.13 -5.33
CA SER A 66 22.11 1.88 -5.87
C SER A 66 21.16 0.68 -5.74
N LEU A 67 20.19 0.72 -4.83
CA LEU A 67 19.14 -0.29 -4.74
C LEU A 67 18.22 -0.30 -5.97
N ALA A 68 18.09 0.82 -6.67
CA ALA A 68 17.32 0.90 -7.91
C ALA A 68 17.89 -0.01 -9.02
N ASP A 69 19.20 -0.26 -9.01
CA ASP A 69 19.86 -1.17 -9.97
C ASP A 69 19.44 -2.64 -9.78
N ARG A 70 18.78 -2.96 -8.67
CA ARG A 70 18.30 -4.31 -8.34
C ARG A 70 16.81 -4.50 -8.64
N ILE A 71 16.13 -3.51 -9.23
CA ILE A 71 14.72 -3.63 -9.61
C ILE A 71 14.61 -4.60 -10.79
N ILE A 72 13.93 -5.72 -10.57
CA ILE A 72 13.67 -6.73 -11.61
C ILE A 72 12.27 -6.49 -12.17
N ASN A 73 12.18 -6.22 -13.47
CA ASN A 73 10.89 -6.23 -14.16
C ASN A 73 10.52 -7.69 -14.44
N SER A 74 9.72 -8.28 -13.55
CA SER A 74 9.06 -9.53 -13.88
C SER A 74 8.01 -9.23 -14.95
N THR A 75 8.35 -9.46 -16.20
CA THR A 75 7.35 -9.66 -17.25
C THR A 75 6.64 -10.96 -16.92
N SER A 76 5.67 -10.90 -16.01
CA SER A 76 4.75 -12.01 -15.81
C SER A 76 4.02 -12.18 -17.14
N LYS A 77 4.49 -13.13 -17.96
CA LYS A 77 3.73 -13.64 -19.10
C LYS A 77 2.39 -14.10 -18.53
N LYS A 78 1.34 -13.33 -18.81
CA LYS A 78 -0.02 -13.85 -18.76
C LYS A 78 -0.19 -14.87 -19.86
#